data_AF-A0AA39HPB1-F1
#
_entry.id   AF-A0AA39HPB1-F1
#
_cell.length_a   1.000
_cell.length_b   1.000
_cell.length_c   1.000
_cell.angle_alpha   90.00
_cell.angle_beta   90.00
_cell.angle_gamma   90.00
#
_symmetry.space_group_name_H-M   'P 1'
#
loop_
_entity.id
_entity.type
_entity.pdbx_description
1 polymer ?
#
loop_
_entity_poly.entity_id
_entity_poly.type
_entity_poly.pdbx_seq_one_letter_code
_entity_poly.pdbx_strand_id
1 'polypeptide(L)'
;MAHFLLLVLVIISATVRSQVRYTFLPSRYNGLFDKEFTVASLDECSLEATDKNKIGFRVTIKSEEKKEMTCAFLRLFSGLVNRSDPNDYDFILDTKADDNVCLWNTVRNVSQFISGSCTVKGADCAVLENMKKFCTFVGTDTAESASLQYTVKNVDCPSGQITVDLKKGKHLCCPVGEKLAEERNGKAYCCPSNTKLKGIFNGKSICCNPSDNYKTWTSFCCPTGKQYSSANGLERCCPSGLVPSKSSSGSIGCCPNGRTYVKTQKGVDHCCPNGEEFGKREGGIDYCCPEGKIFQEVKNGKAICCGRGEVLKGYFQQRPVCCTASSNYDSGSGICCSEGHSYRRNGNDGQCCSDDSTLSRAPNGIVACCATTHPKALVADDGYVSCCRAHMTKLEVDPENKYGTGYRCSS
;
A
#
# COMPACT_ATOMS: atom_id res chain seq x y z
N MET A 1 -59.16 26.95 85.05
CA MET A 1 -58.46 27.82 84.09
C MET A 1 -56.98 27.80 84.45
N ALA A 2 -56.01 27.39 83.64
CA ALA A 2 -55.96 27.11 82.21
C ALA A 2 -54.83 26.09 81.94
N HIS A 3 -55.02 25.28 80.89
CA HIS A 3 -54.03 24.40 80.26
C HIS A 3 -52.93 25.20 79.53
N PHE A 4 -51.68 24.73 79.60
CA PHE A 4 -50.64 24.90 78.57
C PHE A 4 -49.55 23.83 78.86
N LEU A 5 -49.64 22.62 78.28
CA LEU A 5 -49.09 22.22 76.98
C LEU A 5 -47.56 22.34 76.90
N LEU A 6 -46.85 21.39 77.53
CA LEU A 6 -45.42 21.14 77.34
C LEU A 6 -45.28 20.03 76.27
N LEU A 7 -44.96 20.45 75.06
CA LEU A 7 -44.76 19.59 73.89
C LEU A 7 -43.35 18.98 73.96
N VAL A 8 -43.26 17.75 74.46
CA VAL A 8 -42.07 16.91 74.39
C VAL A 8 -41.89 16.46 72.94
N LEU A 9 -40.97 17.11 72.24
CA LEU A 9 -40.47 16.71 70.92
C LEU A 9 -39.66 15.41 71.09
N VAL A 10 -40.36 14.27 71.03
CA VAL A 10 -39.75 12.97 70.71
C VAL A 10 -39.48 12.98 69.20
N ILE A 11 -38.30 13.43 68.81
CA ILE A 11 -37.78 13.25 67.45
C ILE A 11 -37.46 11.76 67.29
N ILE A 12 -38.43 11.00 66.77
CA ILE A 12 -38.16 9.68 66.20
C ILE A 12 -37.44 9.94 64.88
N SER A 13 -36.11 10.06 64.94
CA SER A 13 -35.24 9.91 63.78
C SER A 13 -35.32 8.45 63.35
N ALA A 14 -36.38 8.09 62.62
CA ALA A 14 -36.37 6.88 61.80
C ALA A 14 -35.31 7.12 60.71
N THR A 15 -34.05 6.90 61.04
CA THR A 15 -32.98 6.69 60.07
C THR A 15 -33.46 5.55 59.19
N VAL A 16 -33.92 5.90 57.98
CA VAL A 16 -34.09 4.97 56.88
C VAL A 16 -32.70 4.40 56.64
N ARG A 17 -32.36 3.31 57.34
CA ARG A 17 -31.15 2.54 57.03
C ARG A 17 -31.41 1.99 55.64
N SER A 18 -30.80 2.62 54.64
CA SER A 18 -30.72 2.08 53.30
C SER A 18 -30.33 0.61 53.43
N GLN A 19 -31.25 -0.28 53.08
CA GLN A 19 -31.03 -1.71 53.20
C GLN A 19 -29.88 -2.05 52.26
N VAL A 20 -28.69 -2.31 52.81
CA VAL A 20 -27.51 -2.66 52.00
C VAL A 20 -27.80 -4.01 51.35
N ARG A 21 -27.70 -4.06 50.02
CA ARG A 21 -27.96 -5.27 49.24
C ARG A 21 -26.63 -5.83 48.75
N TYR A 22 -26.41 -7.12 48.94
CA TYR A 22 -25.24 -7.84 48.46
C TYR A 22 -25.65 -9.19 47.88
N THR A 23 -24.85 -9.72 46.95
CA THR A 23 -25.07 -11.01 46.31
C THR A 23 -23.90 -11.94 46.58
N PHE A 24 -24.20 -13.15 47.03
CA PHE A 24 -23.22 -14.22 47.22
C PHE A 24 -22.70 -14.73 45.87
N LEU A 25 -21.39 -14.94 45.78
CA LEU A 25 -20.75 -15.55 44.64
C LEU A 25 -20.40 -17.01 44.94
N PRO A 26 -20.88 -17.98 44.15
CA PRO A 26 -20.53 -19.39 44.34
C PRO A 26 -19.05 -19.68 44.05
N SER A 27 -18.39 -18.78 43.31
CA SER A 27 -16.96 -18.82 43.02
C SER A 27 -16.22 -17.76 43.84
N ARG A 28 -14.91 -17.97 44.04
CA ARG A 28 -14.03 -17.08 44.79
C ARG A 28 -13.33 -16.10 43.85
N TYR A 29 -13.21 -14.84 44.23
CA TYR A 29 -12.33 -13.86 43.62
C TYR A 29 -10.87 -14.32 43.71
N ASN A 30 -10.23 -14.41 42.54
CA ASN A 30 -8.78 -14.44 42.42
C ASN A 30 -8.29 -12.99 42.25
N GLY A 31 -7.62 -12.47 43.27
CA GLY A 31 -7.29 -11.05 43.34
C GLY A 31 -6.53 -10.66 44.59
N LEU A 32 -6.17 -9.38 44.67
CA LEU A 32 -5.58 -8.78 45.87
C LEU A 32 -6.69 -8.19 46.73
N PHE A 33 -6.62 -8.49 48.04
CA PHE A 33 -7.53 -7.95 49.04
C PHE A 33 -6.81 -6.96 49.95
N ASP A 34 -7.56 -6.04 50.52
CA ASP A 34 -7.13 -5.21 51.62
C ASP A 34 -6.92 -6.07 52.89
N LYS A 35 -6.30 -5.47 53.92
CA LYS A 35 -6.08 -6.16 55.20
C LYS A 35 -7.43 -6.54 55.84
N GLU A 36 -7.54 -7.79 56.28
CA GLU A 36 -8.71 -8.27 57.01
C GLU A 36 -8.96 -7.48 58.30
N PHE A 37 -10.24 -7.25 58.61
CA PHE A 37 -10.70 -6.66 59.87
C PHE A 37 -11.90 -7.45 60.41
N THR A 38 -12.09 -7.44 61.73
CA THR A 38 -13.16 -8.19 62.39
C THR A 38 -14.50 -7.49 62.22
N VAL A 39 -15.57 -8.27 61.99
CA VAL A 39 -16.95 -7.81 61.92
C VAL A 39 -17.85 -8.74 62.74
N ALA A 40 -18.90 -8.20 63.34
CA ALA A 40 -19.88 -8.96 64.09
C ALA A 40 -20.91 -9.66 63.18
N SER A 41 -21.11 -9.16 61.96
CA SER A 41 -22.04 -9.75 60.99
C SER A 41 -21.66 -9.45 59.54
N LEU A 42 -22.28 -10.17 58.62
CA LEU A 42 -22.19 -9.90 57.18
C LEU A 42 -22.75 -8.52 56.82
N ASP A 43 -23.82 -8.08 57.49
CA ASP A 43 -24.41 -6.76 57.31
C ASP A 43 -23.41 -5.65 57.63
N GLU A 44 -22.63 -5.80 58.71
CA GLU A 44 -21.59 -4.84 59.09
C GLU A 44 -20.48 -4.75 58.02
N CYS A 45 -20.01 -5.88 57.50
CA CYS A 45 -19.04 -5.90 56.40
C CYS A 45 -19.58 -5.21 55.14
N SER A 46 -20.85 -5.42 54.82
CA SER A 46 -21.49 -4.79 53.65
C SER A 46 -21.73 -3.28 53.81
N LEU A 47 -22.09 -2.84 55.02
CA LEU A 47 -22.19 -1.42 55.38
C LEU A 47 -20.83 -0.74 55.22
N GLU A 48 -19.79 -1.34 55.78
CA GLU A 48 -18.43 -0.82 55.67
C GLU A 48 -17.94 -0.81 54.21
N ALA A 49 -18.31 -1.84 53.42
CA ALA A 49 -18.02 -1.87 51.99
C ALA A 49 -18.71 -0.72 51.25
N THR A 50 -19.97 -0.42 51.60
CA THR A 50 -20.75 0.69 51.03
C THR A 50 -20.12 2.03 51.37
N ASP A 51 -19.79 2.25 52.65
CA ASP A 51 -19.17 3.49 53.13
C ASP A 51 -17.81 3.75 52.47
N LYS A 52 -17.05 2.66 52.21
CA LYS A 52 -15.76 2.72 51.51
C LYS A 52 -15.86 2.65 49.99
N ASN A 53 -17.06 2.65 49.42
CA ASN A 53 -17.31 2.52 47.97
C ASN A 53 -16.63 1.31 47.34
N LYS A 54 -16.63 0.17 48.04
CA LYS A 54 -16.08 -1.10 47.58
C LYS A 54 -17.15 -1.91 46.88
N ILE A 55 -16.81 -2.57 45.78
CA ILE A 55 -17.80 -3.39 45.05
C ILE A 55 -17.74 -4.87 45.42
N GLY A 56 -16.54 -5.39 45.69
CA GLY A 56 -16.31 -6.79 46.03
C GLY A 56 -15.71 -6.93 47.42
N PHE A 57 -16.20 -7.91 48.18
CA PHE A 57 -15.65 -8.19 49.51
C PHE A 57 -15.71 -9.69 49.81
N ARG A 58 -14.82 -10.13 50.72
CA ARG A 58 -14.73 -11.49 51.24
C ARG A 58 -15.06 -11.47 52.71
N VAL A 59 -15.89 -12.41 53.14
CA VAL A 59 -16.08 -12.74 54.55
C VAL A 59 -15.48 -14.11 54.83
N THR A 60 -14.66 -14.17 55.87
CA THR A 60 -14.00 -15.40 56.33
C THR A 60 -14.48 -15.72 57.74
N ILE A 61 -14.99 -16.94 57.95
CA ILE A 61 -15.42 -17.42 59.27
C ILE A 61 -14.25 -18.15 59.94
N LYS A 62 -13.66 -17.56 60.99
CA LYS A 62 -12.41 -18.08 61.60
C LYS A 62 -12.60 -19.25 62.56
N SER A 63 -13.78 -19.41 63.14
CA SER A 63 -14.09 -20.51 64.07
C SER A 63 -15.61 -20.69 64.20
N GLU A 64 -16.09 -21.91 64.02
CA GLU A 64 -17.53 -22.24 64.20
C GLU A 64 -17.99 -22.04 65.65
N GLU A 65 -17.10 -22.26 66.62
CA GLU A 65 -17.45 -22.16 68.05
C GLU A 65 -17.61 -20.72 68.53
N LYS A 66 -16.81 -19.78 67.98
CA LYS A 66 -16.82 -18.37 68.41
C LYS A 66 -17.57 -17.43 67.48
N LYS A 67 -17.98 -17.90 66.30
CA LYS A 67 -18.63 -17.09 65.24
C LYS A 67 -17.86 -15.80 64.91
N GLU A 68 -16.54 -15.81 65.06
CA GLU A 68 -15.71 -14.67 64.69
C GLU A 68 -15.61 -14.59 63.17
N MET A 69 -16.08 -13.48 62.60
CA MET A 69 -16.03 -13.20 61.18
C MET A 69 -15.00 -12.11 60.90
N THR A 70 -14.24 -12.25 59.82
CA THR A 70 -13.44 -11.17 59.26
C THR A 70 -13.93 -10.79 57.87
N CYS A 71 -13.71 -9.53 57.52
CA CYS A 71 -14.07 -8.92 56.25
C CYS A 71 -12.80 -8.39 55.58
N ALA A 72 -12.69 -8.54 54.26
CA ALA A 72 -11.64 -7.95 53.45
C ALA A 72 -12.19 -7.45 52.11
N PHE A 73 -11.74 -6.29 51.66
CA PHE A 73 -12.22 -5.69 50.42
C PHE A 73 -11.34 -6.05 49.23
N LEU A 74 -11.97 -6.32 48.08
CA LEU A 74 -11.29 -6.62 46.84
C LEU A 74 -10.65 -5.33 46.30
N ARG A 75 -9.32 -5.32 46.18
CA ARG A 75 -8.54 -4.19 45.67
C ARG A 75 -8.19 -4.34 44.19
N LEU A 76 -7.86 -5.56 43.77
CA LEU A 76 -7.52 -5.87 42.38
C LEU A 76 -8.15 -7.20 41.99
N PHE A 77 -8.96 -7.19 40.94
CA PHE A 77 -9.57 -8.40 40.38
C PHE A 77 -8.72 -8.95 39.24
N SER A 78 -8.41 -10.25 39.30
CA SER A 78 -7.68 -10.99 38.25
C SER A 78 -8.50 -12.12 37.63
N GLY A 79 -9.59 -12.56 38.28
CA GLY A 79 -10.47 -13.62 37.77
C GLY A 79 -11.33 -14.24 38.87
N LEU A 80 -12.06 -15.30 38.52
CA LEU A 80 -12.78 -16.16 39.47
C LEU A 80 -12.14 -17.55 39.50
N VAL A 81 -12.11 -18.17 40.68
CA VAL A 81 -11.62 -19.53 40.90
C VAL A 81 -12.61 -20.33 41.74
N ASN A 82 -12.53 -21.65 41.66
CA ASN A 82 -13.36 -22.51 42.49
C ASN A 82 -13.05 -22.27 43.97
N ARG A 83 -14.08 -22.35 44.82
CA ARG A 83 -13.93 -22.18 46.26
C ARG A 83 -13.12 -23.36 46.82
N SER A 84 -11.92 -23.05 47.32
CA SER A 84 -11.04 -24.03 47.97
C SER A 84 -11.24 -24.12 49.47
N ASP A 85 -11.62 -23.01 50.11
CA ASP A 85 -11.84 -22.91 51.55
C ASP A 85 -13.35 -22.78 51.82
N PRO A 86 -13.97 -23.71 52.58
CA PRO A 86 -15.41 -23.63 52.88
C PRO A 86 -15.79 -22.41 53.72
N ASN A 87 -14.84 -21.79 54.42
CA ASN A 87 -15.07 -20.66 55.33
C ASN A 87 -14.96 -19.29 54.64
N ASP A 88 -14.48 -19.25 53.39
CA ASP A 88 -14.38 -18.03 52.60
C ASP A 88 -15.61 -17.86 51.70
N TYR A 89 -16.31 -16.75 51.89
CA TYR A 89 -17.50 -16.39 51.14
C TYR A 89 -17.30 -15.03 50.47
N ASP A 90 -17.40 -14.99 49.15
CA ASP A 90 -17.21 -13.78 48.38
C ASP A 90 -18.57 -13.19 47.98
N PHE A 91 -18.65 -11.87 48.04
CA PHE A 91 -19.86 -11.13 47.78
C PHE A 91 -19.57 -9.95 46.84
N ILE A 92 -20.61 -9.54 46.11
CA ILE A 92 -20.63 -8.30 45.33
C ILE A 92 -21.76 -7.40 45.87
N LEU A 93 -21.46 -6.12 46.09
CA LEU A 93 -22.48 -5.15 46.48
C LEU A 93 -23.43 -4.87 45.29
N ASP A 94 -24.73 -4.94 45.55
CA ASP A 94 -25.75 -4.55 44.59
C ASP A 94 -25.93 -3.03 44.67
N THR A 95 -25.71 -2.36 43.54
CA THR A 95 -25.82 -0.91 43.43
C THR A 95 -27.13 -0.47 42.75
N LYS A 96 -28.00 -1.40 42.33
CA LYS A 96 -29.28 -1.06 41.69
C LYS A 96 -30.41 -1.01 42.72
N ALA A 97 -31.13 0.13 42.72
CA ALA A 97 -32.23 0.42 43.63
C ALA A 97 -33.60 -0.14 43.18
N ASP A 98 -33.67 -1.02 42.17
CA ASP A 98 -34.97 -1.53 41.72
C ASP A 98 -35.61 -2.43 42.79
N ASP A 99 -36.85 -2.09 43.18
CA ASP A 99 -37.58 -2.65 44.34
C ASP A 99 -38.05 -4.11 44.17
N ASN A 100 -37.83 -4.74 43.02
CA ASN A 100 -38.33 -6.09 42.72
C ASN A 100 -37.31 -7.22 42.94
N VAL A 101 -36.32 -7.02 43.81
CA VAL A 101 -35.18 -7.95 43.92
C VAL A 101 -34.77 -8.16 45.38
N CYS A 102 -35.04 -9.36 45.91
CA CYS A 102 -34.12 -10.15 46.75
C CYS A 102 -34.85 -11.37 47.37
N LEU A 103 -34.65 -12.55 46.79
CA LEU A 103 -34.72 -13.81 47.54
C LEU A 103 -33.31 -14.42 47.52
N TRP A 104 -32.77 -14.72 48.70
CA TRP A 104 -31.44 -15.31 48.92
C TRP A 104 -31.20 -16.65 48.18
N ASN A 105 -32.26 -17.24 47.62
CA ASN A 105 -32.23 -18.50 46.87
C ASN A 105 -32.12 -18.34 45.34
N THR A 106 -31.99 -17.11 44.82
CA THR A 106 -31.86 -16.89 43.37
C THR A 106 -30.39 -16.68 42.97
N VAL A 107 -29.80 -17.68 42.31
CA VAL A 107 -28.48 -17.57 41.66
C VAL A 107 -28.62 -16.58 40.50
N ARG A 108 -27.94 -15.43 40.59
CA ARG A 108 -27.95 -14.42 39.53
C ARG A 108 -26.67 -14.46 38.70
N ASN A 109 -26.82 -14.20 37.41
CA ASN A 109 -25.70 -14.10 36.47
C ASN A 109 -24.95 -12.78 36.73
N VAL A 110 -23.64 -12.87 37.01
CA VAL A 110 -22.73 -11.74 37.27
C VAL A 110 -22.78 -10.69 36.14
N SER A 111 -23.08 -11.09 34.91
CA SER A 111 -23.24 -10.16 33.77
C SER A 111 -24.38 -9.14 33.95
N GLN A 112 -25.46 -9.48 34.66
CA GLN A 112 -26.58 -8.58 34.95
C GLN A 112 -26.22 -7.51 35.99
N PHE A 113 -25.28 -7.81 36.89
CA PHE A 113 -24.75 -6.86 37.87
C PHE A 113 -23.79 -5.84 37.25
N ILE A 114 -23.00 -6.29 36.27
CA ILE A 114 -21.95 -5.46 35.64
C ILE A 114 -22.53 -4.53 34.56
N SER A 115 -23.70 -4.86 34.00
CA SER A 115 -24.41 -4.02 33.02
C SER A 115 -25.14 -2.86 33.70
N GLY A 116 -24.40 -1.79 34.03
CA GLY A 116 -24.96 -0.49 34.44
C GLY A 116 -24.30 0.18 35.66
N SER A 117 -23.37 -0.49 36.32
CA SER A 117 -22.90 -0.14 37.67
C SER A 117 -21.81 0.95 37.74
N CYS A 118 -21.32 1.46 36.60
CA CYS A 118 -20.30 2.54 36.57
C CYS A 118 -20.81 3.92 36.15
N THR A 119 -22.12 4.14 36.12
CA THR A 119 -22.69 5.48 35.85
C THR A 119 -22.62 6.41 37.07
N VAL A 120 -22.50 5.84 38.28
CA VAL A 120 -22.32 6.59 39.52
C VAL A 120 -20.81 6.71 39.78
N LYS A 121 -20.31 7.93 40.06
CA LYS A 121 -18.89 8.23 40.33
C LYS A 121 -18.40 7.61 41.66
N GLY A 122 -18.44 6.29 41.78
CA GLY A 122 -17.94 5.51 42.90
C GLY A 122 -16.54 4.94 42.66
N ALA A 123 -15.82 4.64 43.75
CA ALA A 123 -14.37 4.44 43.77
C ALA A 123 -13.84 3.09 43.21
N ASP A 124 -14.68 2.15 42.77
CA ASP A 124 -14.24 0.81 42.33
C ASP A 124 -14.55 0.49 40.85
N CYS A 125 -14.78 1.51 40.02
CA CYS A 125 -15.09 1.30 38.60
C CYS A 125 -14.01 0.54 37.83
N ALA A 126 -12.73 0.66 38.22
CA ALA A 126 -11.66 -0.11 37.61
C ALA A 126 -11.79 -1.62 37.88
N VAL A 127 -12.24 -2.01 39.08
CA VAL A 127 -12.50 -3.41 39.45
C VAL A 127 -13.67 -3.95 38.64
N LEU A 128 -14.77 -3.19 38.58
CA LEU A 128 -15.94 -3.54 37.75
C LEU A 128 -15.61 -3.66 36.26
N GLU A 129 -14.81 -2.75 35.70
CA GLU A 129 -14.39 -2.85 34.30
C GLU A 129 -13.56 -4.10 34.03
N ASN A 130 -12.67 -4.47 34.97
CA ASN A 130 -11.88 -5.69 34.84
C ASN A 130 -12.75 -6.94 34.95
N MET A 131 -13.74 -6.94 35.86
CA MET A 131 -14.75 -8.00 35.94
C MET A 131 -15.57 -8.07 34.65
N LYS A 132 -15.96 -6.93 34.07
CA LYS A 132 -16.67 -6.86 32.78
C LYS A 132 -15.85 -7.45 31.64
N LYS A 133 -14.59 -7.06 31.53
CA LYS A 133 -13.65 -7.56 30.52
C LYS A 133 -13.48 -9.07 30.66
N PHE A 134 -13.34 -9.57 31.89
CA PHE A 134 -13.26 -10.99 32.17
C PHE A 134 -14.55 -11.74 31.75
N CYS A 135 -15.73 -11.27 32.16
CA CYS A 135 -17.00 -11.89 31.77
C CYS A 135 -17.26 -11.84 30.26
N THR A 136 -16.87 -10.75 29.59
CA THR A 136 -16.97 -10.63 28.13
C THR A 136 -16.02 -11.59 27.42
N PHE A 137 -14.83 -11.82 27.98
CA PHE A 137 -13.85 -12.76 27.46
C PHE A 137 -14.28 -14.23 27.65
N VAL A 138 -14.93 -14.55 28.77
CA VAL A 138 -15.39 -15.92 29.09
C VAL A 138 -16.71 -16.28 28.38
N GLY A 139 -17.45 -15.30 27.87
CA GLY A 139 -18.75 -15.46 27.20
C GLY A 139 -19.93 -15.32 28.18
N THR A 140 -20.98 -14.63 27.75
CA THR A 140 -22.14 -14.25 28.60
C THR A 140 -23.09 -15.41 28.93
N ASP A 141 -22.99 -16.53 28.20
CA ASP A 141 -24.03 -17.55 28.13
C ASP A 141 -23.79 -18.77 29.03
N THR A 142 -22.73 -18.76 29.86
CA THR A 142 -22.45 -19.85 30.81
C THR A 142 -22.71 -19.41 32.25
N ALA A 143 -23.99 -19.33 32.60
CA ALA A 143 -24.46 -19.04 33.97
C ALA A 143 -24.11 -20.13 35.01
N GLU A 144 -23.45 -21.22 34.60
CA GLU A 144 -22.93 -22.28 35.46
C GLU A 144 -21.40 -22.35 35.39
N SER A 145 -20.73 -21.37 35.98
CA SER A 145 -19.25 -21.28 36.02
C SER A 145 -18.67 -21.50 37.43
N ALA A 146 -19.32 -22.35 38.26
CA ALA A 146 -18.82 -22.72 39.59
C ALA A 146 -18.60 -24.23 39.82
N SER A 147 -18.92 -25.10 38.85
CA SER A 147 -18.88 -26.57 39.08
C SER A 147 -17.98 -27.36 38.12
N LEU A 148 -17.64 -26.83 36.94
CA LEU A 148 -16.80 -27.57 36.00
C LEU A 148 -15.35 -27.13 36.14
N GLN A 149 -14.47 -28.13 36.27
CA GLN A 149 -13.02 -28.01 36.28
C GLN A 149 -12.52 -27.34 34.98
N TYR A 150 -12.63 -26.02 34.89
CA TYR A 150 -11.91 -25.26 33.89
C TYR A 150 -10.45 -25.21 34.30
N THR A 151 -9.72 -26.27 33.94
CA THR A 151 -8.34 -26.03 33.54
C THR A 151 -8.42 -25.05 32.37
N VAL A 152 -7.75 -23.90 32.49
CA VAL A 152 -7.54 -22.93 31.41
C VAL A 152 -6.63 -23.60 30.37
N LYS A 153 -7.12 -24.66 29.74
CA LYS A 153 -6.35 -25.56 28.87
C LYS A 153 -6.74 -25.46 27.41
N ASN A 154 -7.89 -24.89 27.06
CA ASN A 154 -8.29 -24.74 25.67
C ASN A 154 -9.07 -23.44 25.49
N VAL A 155 -8.37 -22.32 25.36
CA VAL A 155 -8.97 -21.18 24.65
C VAL A 155 -8.87 -21.55 23.19
N ASP A 156 -9.99 -21.96 22.60
CA ASP A 156 -10.05 -22.27 21.18
C ASP A 156 -9.73 -21.01 20.37
N CYS A 157 -8.82 -21.15 19.42
CA CYS A 157 -8.49 -20.06 18.52
C CYS A 157 -9.72 -19.69 17.67
N PRO A 158 -9.87 -18.40 17.27
CA PRO A 158 -10.93 -18.00 16.35
C PRO A 158 -10.94 -18.87 15.09
N SER A 159 -12.11 -19.06 14.49
CA SER A 159 -12.23 -19.85 13.26
C SER A 159 -11.21 -19.44 12.20
N GLY A 160 -10.52 -20.44 11.63
CA GLY A 160 -9.42 -20.22 10.67
C GLY A 160 -8.03 -20.04 11.31
N GLN A 161 -7.92 -20.18 12.62
CA GLN A 161 -6.65 -20.19 13.34
C GLN A 161 -6.46 -21.53 14.09
N ILE A 162 -5.21 -21.92 14.28
CA ILE A 162 -4.78 -23.08 15.06
C ILE A 162 -3.98 -22.62 16.26
N THR A 163 -4.16 -23.34 17.37
CA THR A 163 -3.37 -23.14 18.58
C THR A 163 -1.95 -23.57 18.33
N VAL A 164 -1.00 -22.72 18.69
CA VAL A 164 0.44 -23.04 18.67
C VAL A 164 0.91 -23.21 20.10
N ASP A 165 1.29 -24.43 20.45
CA ASP A 165 1.75 -24.77 21.80
C ASP A 165 3.08 -24.10 22.11
N LEU A 166 3.06 -23.17 23.06
CA LEU A 166 4.26 -22.62 23.66
C LEU A 166 4.72 -23.51 24.81
N LYS A 167 6.05 -23.66 24.95
CA LYS A 167 6.70 -24.39 26.07
C LYS A 167 6.35 -23.90 27.48
N LYS A 168 5.59 -22.81 27.62
CA LYS A 168 5.23 -22.17 28.90
C LYS A 168 3.71 -22.13 29.18
N GLY A 169 2.91 -22.94 28.50
CA GLY A 169 1.47 -23.04 28.77
C GLY A 169 0.65 -21.79 28.39
N LYS A 170 1.22 -20.90 27.56
CA LYS A 170 0.48 -19.79 26.94
C LYS A 170 -0.08 -20.27 25.60
N HIS A 171 -1.37 -20.06 25.38
CA HIS A 171 -2.02 -20.34 24.10
C HIS A 171 -1.91 -19.11 23.21
N LEU A 172 -1.22 -19.27 22.08
CA LEU A 172 -1.23 -18.30 20.99
C LEU A 172 -1.88 -18.93 19.78
N CYS A 173 -2.40 -18.08 18.88
CA CYS A 173 -3.11 -18.51 17.68
C CYS A 173 -2.36 -18.06 16.43
N CYS A 174 -2.21 -18.96 15.47
CA CYS A 174 -1.70 -18.67 14.13
C CYS A 174 -2.75 -19.06 13.07
N PRO A 175 -2.82 -18.37 11.93
CA PRO A 175 -3.64 -18.82 10.80
C PRO A 175 -3.32 -20.26 10.39
N VAL A 176 -4.33 -21.02 9.94
CA VAL A 176 -4.15 -22.38 9.42
C VAL A 176 -3.09 -22.39 8.30
N GLY A 177 -2.10 -23.27 8.39
CA GLY A 177 -1.00 -23.39 7.42
C GLY A 177 0.25 -22.54 7.74
N GLU A 178 0.15 -21.62 8.70
CA GLU A 178 1.28 -20.89 9.25
C GLU A 178 1.83 -21.56 10.51
N LYS A 179 3.10 -21.27 10.81
CA LYS A 179 3.78 -21.70 12.02
C LYS A 179 4.18 -20.48 12.84
N LEU A 180 4.18 -20.64 14.16
CA LEU A 180 4.71 -19.60 15.05
C LEU A 180 6.19 -19.37 14.74
N ALA A 181 6.52 -18.16 14.31
CA ALA A 181 7.89 -17.77 14.03
C ALA A 181 8.54 -17.08 15.24
N GLU A 182 7.81 -16.19 15.92
CA GLU A 182 8.29 -15.49 17.11
C GLU A 182 7.11 -15.02 18.00
N GLU A 183 7.32 -14.96 19.31
CA GLU A 183 6.44 -14.26 20.25
C GLU A 183 7.11 -12.95 20.68
N ARG A 184 6.43 -11.81 20.56
CA ARG A 184 6.84 -10.55 21.21
C ARG A 184 5.68 -9.93 21.95
N ASN A 185 5.93 -9.53 23.20
CA ASN A 185 4.95 -8.85 24.06
C ASN A 185 3.60 -9.60 24.16
N GLY A 186 3.64 -10.94 24.25
CA GLY A 186 2.44 -11.77 24.33
C GLY A 186 1.63 -11.87 23.03
N LYS A 187 2.16 -11.38 21.91
CA LYS A 187 1.58 -11.53 20.57
C LYS A 187 2.36 -12.56 19.75
N ALA A 188 1.64 -13.47 19.10
CA ALA A 188 2.18 -14.39 18.11
C ALA A 188 2.44 -13.71 16.78
N TYR A 189 3.64 -13.93 16.22
CA TYR A 189 3.99 -13.58 14.85
C TYR A 189 4.22 -14.89 14.08
N CYS A 190 3.31 -15.13 13.16
CA CYS A 190 3.24 -16.39 12.40
C CYS A 190 3.74 -16.17 10.98
N CYS A 191 4.30 -17.22 10.39
CA CYS A 191 4.78 -17.25 9.02
C CYS A 191 4.45 -18.58 8.33
N PRO A 192 4.23 -18.57 7.00
CA PRO A 192 4.12 -19.81 6.22
C PRO A 192 5.31 -20.75 6.41
N SER A 193 5.08 -22.06 6.34
CA SER A 193 6.04 -23.13 6.68
C SER A 193 7.41 -23.08 5.97
N ASN A 194 7.54 -22.39 4.84
CA ASN A 194 8.77 -22.28 4.06
C ASN A 194 9.42 -20.89 4.10
N THR A 195 8.94 -20.02 5.00
CA THR A 195 9.43 -18.65 5.14
C THR A 195 9.97 -18.43 6.55
N LYS A 196 10.79 -17.39 6.71
CA LYS A 196 11.31 -16.96 8.01
C LYS A 196 10.82 -15.55 8.31
N LEU A 197 10.44 -15.31 9.55
CA LEU A 197 10.17 -13.96 10.04
C LEU A 197 11.46 -13.14 9.92
N LYS A 198 11.42 -12.07 9.11
CA LYS A 198 12.54 -11.12 8.96
C LYS A 198 12.28 -9.80 9.68
N GLY A 199 11.01 -9.48 9.94
CA GLY A 199 10.63 -8.24 10.62
C GLY A 199 9.15 -8.14 10.94
N ILE A 200 8.77 -7.03 11.55
CA ILE A 200 7.38 -6.67 11.84
C ILE A 200 7.16 -5.26 11.31
N PHE A 201 6.14 -5.07 10.48
CA PHE A 201 5.79 -3.78 9.89
C PHE A 201 4.30 -3.51 10.08
N ASN A 202 3.95 -2.35 10.64
CA ASN A 202 2.57 -1.99 11.01
C ASN A 202 1.84 -3.10 11.79
N GLY A 203 2.55 -3.74 12.74
CA GLY A 203 2.01 -4.78 13.60
C GLY A 203 1.77 -6.14 12.92
N LYS A 204 2.15 -6.30 11.65
CA LYS A 204 2.08 -7.55 10.87
C LYS A 204 3.46 -8.19 10.69
N SER A 205 3.53 -9.51 10.69
CA SER A 205 4.75 -10.27 10.40
C SER A 205 5.17 -10.10 8.94
N ILE A 206 6.46 -9.86 8.72
CA ILE A 206 7.08 -9.88 7.39
C ILE A 206 7.87 -11.18 7.26
N CYS A 207 7.33 -12.09 6.46
CA CYS A 207 7.85 -13.44 6.26
C CYS A 207 8.47 -13.54 4.87
N CYS A 208 9.78 -13.78 4.80
CA CYS A 208 10.50 -13.86 3.53
C CYS A 208 11.07 -15.26 3.32
N ASN A 209 11.42 -15.61 2.08
CA ASN A 209 12.21 -16.82 1.88
C ASN A 209 13.57 -16.69 2.61
N PRO A 210 14.18 -17.81 3.03
CA PRO A 210 15.44 -17.77 3.77
C PRO A 210 16.54 -16.96 3.06
N SER A 211 16.62 -17.11 1.73
CA SER A 211 17.57 -16.43 0.84
C SER A 211 17.26 -14.97 0.57
N ASP A 212 16.05 -14.51 0.86
CA ASP A 212 15.62 -13.16 0.54
C ASP A 212 16.17 -12.17 1.58
N ASN A 213 16.47 -10.99 1.06
CA ASN A 213 16.93 -9.82 1.79
C ASN A 213 15.69 -9.05 2.29
N TYR A 214 15.74 -8.53 3.50
CA TYR A 214 14.66 -7.70 4.06
C TYR A 214 15.18 -6.31 4.41
N LYS A 215 14.44 -5.27 4.03
CA LYS A 215 14.73 -3.90 4.47
C LYS A 215 13.88 -3.58 5.69
N THR A 216 14.55 -3.27 6.81
CA THR A 216 13.91 -2.83 8.05
C THR A 216 12.94 -1.68 7.81
N TRP A 217 11.81 -1.70 8.52
CA TRP A 217 10.73 -0.70 8.41
C TRP A 217 9.99 -0.67 7.06
N THR A 218 10.09 -1.74 6.28
CA THR A 218 9.28 -1.92 5.06
C THR A 218 8.51 -3.23 5.11
N SER A 219 7.62 -3.45 4.15
CA SER A 219 6.98 -4.74 3.91
C SER A 219 7.69 -5.59 2.84
N PHE A 220 8.87 -5.19 2.36
CA PHE A 220 9.49 -5.79 1.18
C PHE A 220 10.52 -6.88 1.51
N CYS A 221 10.28 -8.06 0.95
CA CYS A 221 11.25 -9.13 0.81
C CYS A 221 11.83 -9.09 -0.61
N CYS A 222 13.15 -8.90 -0.73
CA CYS A 222 13.83 -8.84 -2.02
C CYS A 222 14.59 -10.14 -2.30
N PRO A 223 14.40 -10.74 -3.49
CA PRO A 223 15.09 -11.98 -3.83
C PRO A 223 16.60 -11.76 -3.95
N THR A 224 17.35 -12.85 -3.85
CA THR A 224 18.81 -12.86 -4.03
C THR A 224 19.22 -12.09 -5.29
N GLY A 225 20.23 -11.23 -5.17
CA GLY A 225 20.71 -10.36 -6.26
C GLY A 225 19.90 -9.07 -6.46
N LYS A 226 18.80 -8.86 -5.72
CA LYS A 226 18.06 -7.60 -5.67
C LYS A 226 18.08 -7.01 -4.27
N GLN A 227 18.00 -5.69 -4.20
CA GLN A 227 17.90 -4.94 -2.96
C GLN A 227 16.69 -4.02 -3.00
N TYR A 228 16.18 -3.69 -1.83
CA TYR A 228 15.16 -2.66 -1.71
C TYR A 228 15.70 -1.34 -2.26
N SER A 229 14.91 -0.69 -3.11
CA SER A 229 15.24 0.58 -3.73
C SER A 229 13.98 1.44 -3.80
N SER A 230 14.15 2.75 -3.61
CA SER A 230 13.06 3.71 -3.61
C SER A 230 13.46 4.97 -4.36
N ALA A 231 12.62 5.42 -5.29
CA ALA A 231 12.82 6.66 -6.05
C ALA A 231 11.47 7.24 -6.49
N ASN A 232 11.32 8.56 -6.42
CA ASN A 232 10.11 9.29 -6.86
C ASN A 232 8.80 8.73 -6.28
N GLY A 233 8.81 8.32 -5.00
CA GLY A 233 7.65 7.72 -4.34
C GLY A 233 7.32 6.29 -4.76
N LEU A 234 8.18 5.64 -5.55
CA LEU A 234 8.06 4.24 -5.91
C LEU A 234 9.00 3.40 -5.06
N GLU A 235 8.56 2.24 -4.61
CA GLU A 235 9.35 1.29 -3.82
C GLU A 235 9.34 -0.07 -4.51
N ARG A 236 10.52 -0.66 -4.74
CA ARG A 236 10.66 -1.98 -5.36
C ARG A 236 12.01 -2.62 -5.07
N CYS A 237 12.06 -3.94 -5.17
CA CYS A 237 13.31 -4.68 -5.24
C CYS A 237 13.96 -4.55 -6.62
N CYS A 238 15.13 -3.92 -6.68
CA CYS A 238 15.92 -3.72 -7.89
C CYS A 238 17.32 -4.31 -7.78
N PRO A 239 17.95 -4.72 -8.89
CA PRO A 239 19.37 -5.05 -8.90
C PRO A 239 20.23 -3.90 -8.34
N SER A 240 21.42 -4.23 -7.85
CA SER A 240 22.33 -3.21 -7.31
C SER A 240 22.62 -2.11 -8.33
N GLY A 241 22.60 -0.85 -7.88
CA GLY A 241 22.79 0.33 -8.72
C GLY A 241 21.57 0.78 -9.54
N LEU A 242 20.45 0.05 -9.49
CA LEU A 242 19.20 0.42 -10.17
C LEU A 242 18.13 0.92 -9.19
N VAL A 243 17.27 1.80 -9.67
CA VAL A 243 16.16 2.41 -8.93
C VAL A 243 14.82 2.14 -9.62
N PRO A 244 13.71 2.06 -8.88
CA PRO A 244 12.40 1.91 -9.49
C PRO A 244 12.09 3.12 -10.37
N SER A 245 11.55 2.84 -11.56
CA SER A 245 11.19 3.83 -12.56
C SER A 245 9.89 3.42 -13.25
N LYS A 246 9.06 4.40 -13.59
CA LYS A 246 7.71 4.20 -14.13
C LYS A 246 7.66 4.63 -15.59
N SER A 247 7.10 3.78 -16.45
CA SER A 247 6.84 4.10 -17.86
C SER A 247 5.69 5.09 -18.02
N SER A 248 5.55 5.64 -19.22
CA SER A 248 4.37 6.44 -19.63
C SER A 248 3.05 5.67 -19.52
N SER A 249 3.08 4.35 -19.73
CA SER A 249 1.92 3.45 -19.53
C SER A 249 1.64 3.10 -18.07
N GLY A 250 2.50 3.52 -17.15
CA GLY A 250 2.34 3.31 -15.72
C GLY A 250 2.97 2.03 -15.15
N SER A 251 3.54 1.17 -16.00
CA SER A 251 4.32 0.01 -15.59
C SER A 251 5.59 0.43 -14.87
N ILE A 252 6.03 -0.36 -13.89
CA ILE A 252 7.22 -0.07 -13.08
C ILE A 252 8.29 -1.12 -13.37
N GLY A 253 9.52 -0.69 -13.58
CA GLY A 253 10.72 -1.54 -13.65
C GLY A 253 11.90 -0.90 -12.94
N CYS A 254 13.09 -1.47 -13.10
CA CYS A 254 14.31 -1.01 -12.47
C CYS A 254 15.28 -0.43 -13.49
N CYS A 255 15.65 0.84 -13.32
CA CYS A 255 16.50 1.58 -14.25
C CYS A 255 17.65 2.30 -13.55
N PRO A 256 18.73 2.63 -14.28
CA PRO A 256 19.73 3.56 -13.77
C PRO A 256 19.07 4.88 -13.38
N ASN A 257 19.66 5.59 -12.40
CA ASN A 257 19.12 6.86 -11.96
C ASN A 257 19.00 7.86 -13.14
N GLY A 258 17.89 8.59 -13.19
CA GLY A 258 17.59 9.53 -14.30
C GLY A 258 17.09 8.88 -15.59
N ARG A 259 16.89 7.55 -15.64
CA ARG A 259 16.27 6.87 -16.79
C ARG A 259 14.85 6.40 -16.50
N THR A 260 14.04 6.37 -17.56
CA THR A 260 12.66 5.90 -17.57
C THR A 260 12.58 4.45 -18.03
N TYR A 261 11.80 3.65 -17.29
CA TYR A 261 11.47 2.28 -17.69
C TYR A 261 10.59 2.31 -18.95
N VAL A 262 10.95 1.50 -19.94
CA VAL A 262 10.18 1.38 -21.19
C VAL A 262 9.43 0.06 -21.24
N LYS A 263 10.14 -1.06 -21.09
CA LYS A 263 9.57 -2.41 -21.16
C LYS A 263 10.50 -3.44 -20.53
N THR A 264 9.98 -4.63 -20.28
CA THR A 264 10.77 -5.80 -19.90
C THR A 264 10.77 -6.80 -21.06
N GLN A 265 11.94 -7.26 -21.48
CA GLN A 265 12.07 -8.30 -22.50
C GLN A 265 13.01 -9.40 -22.00
N LYS A 266 12.55 -10.65 -22.03
CA LYS A 266 13.31 -11.82 -21.53
C LYS A 266 13.81 -11.61 -20.08
N GLY A 267 12.98 -11.02 -19.24
CA GLY A 267 13.30 -10.78 -17.83
C GLY A 267 14.26 -9.62 -17.57
N VAL A 268 14.61 -8.82 -18.59
CA VAL A 268 15.45 -7.65 -18.40
C VAL A 268 14.70 -6.36 -18.69
N ASP A 269 14.81 -5.41 -17.77
CA ASP A 269 14.23 -4.09 -17.90
C ASP A 269 15.08 -3.24 -18.84
N HIS A 270 14.39 -2.59 -19.78
CA HIS A 270 14.98 -1.68 -20.76
C HIS A 270 14.66 -0.25 -20.39
N CYS A 271 15.70 0.59 -20.39
CA CYS A 271 15.67 1.90 -19.78
C CYS A 271 16.21 2.96 -20.73
N CYS A 272 15.41 3.98 -20.99
CA CYS A 272 15.73 5.08 -21.89
C CYS A 272 15.68 6.42 -21.17
N PRO A 273 16.34 7.47 -21.72
CA PRO A 273 16.06 8.84 -21.34
C PRO A 273 14.56 9.17 -21.42
N ASN A 274 14.13 10.19 -20.69
CA ASN A 274 12.74 10.63 -20.71
C ASN A 274 12.34 11.08 -22.13
N GLY A 275 11.20 10.61 -22.63
CA GLY A 275 10.72 10.92 -23.98
C GLY A 275 11.38 10.11 -25.10
N GLU A 276 12.14 9.06 -24.76
CA GLU A 276 12.72 8.14 -25.72
C GLU A 276 12.13 6.73 -25.63
N GLU A 277 12.07 6.05 -26.77
CA GLU A 277 11.62 4.68 -26.94
C GLU A 277 12.82 3.73 -27.08
N PHE A 278 12.65 2.50 -26.60
CA PHE A 278 13.68 1.47 -26.73
C PHE A 278 13.80 0.99 -28.18
N GLY A 279 15.00 1.12 -28.75
CA GLY A 279 15.36 0.59 -30.06
C GLY A 279 15.95 -0.80 -29.98
N LYS A 280 17.16 -0.91 -29.42
CA LYS A 280 17.94 -2.16 -29.37
C LYS A 280 18.81 -2.20 -28.11
N ARG A 281 19.14 -3.41 -27.66
CA ARG A 281 20.22 -3.62 -26.68
C ARG A 281 21.42 -4.28 -27.35
N GLU A 282 22.61 -3.74 -27.12
CA GLU A 282 23.88 -4.28 -27.63
C GLU A 282 25.00 -4.00 -26.64
N GLY A 283 25.81 -5.02 -26.31
CA GLY A 283 26.88 -4.89 -25.31
C GLY A 283 26.40 -4.50 -23.90
N GLY A 284 25.15 -4.83 -23.54
CA GLY A 284 24.54 -4.44 -22.26
C GLY A 284 24.04 -2.99 -22.21
N ILE A 285 24.15 -2.24 -23.30
CA ILE A 285 23.68 -0.85 -23.40
C ILE A 285 22.34 -0.82 -24.13
N ASP A 286 21.36 -0.12 -23.56
CA ASP A 286 20.10 0.20 -24.22
C ASP A 286 20.27 1.43 -25.12
N TYR A 287 20.08 1.21 -26.43
CA TYR A 287 20.03 2.22 -27.45
C TYR A 287 18.58 2.65 -27.66
N CYS A 288 18.36 3.95 -27.51
CA CYS A 288 17.05 4.55 -27.47
C CYS A 288 16.91 5.57 -28.61
N CYS A 289 15.68 5.79 -29.04
CA CYS A 289 15.33 6.74 -30.08
C CYS A 289 14.31 7.73 -29.55
N PRO A 290 14.34 9.01 -29.99
CA PRO A 290 13.27 9.95 -29.69
C PRO A 290 11.90 9.39 -30.05
N GLU A 291 10.88 9.76 -29.29
CA GLU A 291 9.48 9.37 -29.56
C GLU A 291 9.10 9.59 -31.03
N GLY A 292 8.43 8.60 -31.62
CA GLY A 292 8.06 8.63 -33.04
C GLY A 292 9.20 8.33 -34.04
N LYS A 293 10.42 8.03 -33.57
CA LYS A 293 11.51 7.56 -34.44
C LYS A 293 11.77 6.06 -34.28
N ILE A 294 12.25 5.44 -35.36
CA ILE A 294 12.56 4.01 -35.45
C ILE A 294 14.07 3.81 -35.48
N PHE A 295 14.56 2.95 -34.60
CA PHE A 295 15.95 2.52 -34.57
C PHE A 295 16.37 1.86 -35.89
N GLN A 296 17.53 2.26 -36.42
CA GLN A 296 18.11 1.71 -37.65
C GLN A 296 19.36 0.89 -37.33
N GLU A 297 20.38 1.54 -36.74
CA GLU A 297 21.65 0.90 -36.40
C GLU A 297 22.35 1.62 -35.24
N VAL A 298 23.46 1.04 -34.78
CA VAL A 298 24.41 1.70 -33.87
C VAL A 298 25.65 2.08 -34.66
N LYS A 299 26.05 3.35 -34.61
CA LYS A 299 27.32 3.82 -35.18
C LYS A 299 28.05 4.72 -34.20
N ASN A 300 29.34 4.44 -33.99
CA ASN A 300 30.19 5.17 -33.03
C ASN A 300 29.57 5.26 -31.62
N GLY A 301 28.96 4.17 -31.16
CA GLY A 301 28.31 4.10 -29.85
C GLY A 301 27.03 4.95 -29.71
N LYS A 302 26.44 5.40 -30.82
CA LYS A 302 25.18 6.15 -30.84
C LYS A 302 24.12 5.42 -31.66
N ALA A 303 22.88 5.47 -31.18
CA ALA A 303 21.73 5.01 -31.93
C ALA A 303 21.47 5.95 -33.11
N ILE A 304 21.25 5.38 -34.28
CA ILE A 304 20.77 6.10 -35.46
C ILE A 304 19.29 5.80 -35.61
N CYS A 305 18.49 6.86 -35.64
CA CYS A 305 17.03 6.77 -35.61
C CYS A 305 16.45 7.61 -36.74
N CYS A 306 15.57 7.02 -37.55
CA CYS A 306 14.86 7.69 -38.63
C CYS A 306 13.38 7.91 -38.29
N GLY A 307 12.69 8.80 -38.99
CA GLY A 307 11.25 8.98 -38.81
C GLY A 307 10.47 7.70 -39.16
N ARG A 308 9.20 7.61 -38.73
CA ARG A 308 8.31 6.53 -39.17
C ARG A 308 8.20 6.54 -40.71
N GLY A 309 8.42 5.39 -41.33
CA GLY A 309 8.39 5.24 -42.79
C GLY A 309 9.69 5.60 -43.50
N GLU A 310 10.70 6.08 -42.78
CA GLU A 310 12.04 6.34 -43.29
C GLU A 310 13.01 5.21 -42.91
N VAL A 311 14.04 5.04 -43.75
CA VAL A 311 15.16 4.13 -43.53
C VAL A 311 16.47 4.88 -43.69
N LEU A 312 17.50 4.45 -42.96
CA LEU A 312 18.83 4.98 -43.13
C LEU A 312 19.37 4.58 -44.52
N LYS A 313 19.62 5.56 -45.39
CA LYS A 313 20.19 5.31 -46.73
C LYS A 313 21.70 5.52 -46.78
N GLY A 314 22.25 6.30 -45.85
CA GLY A 314 23.69 6.51 -45.77
C GLY A 314 24.06 7.68 -44.87
N TYR A 315 25.23 8.27 -45.17
CA TYR A 315 25.79 9.37 -44.41
C TYR A 315 26.29 10.45 -45.36
N PHE A 316 26.01 11.70 -45.02
CA PHE A 316 26.54 12.88 -45.71
C PHE A 316 27.17 13.81 -44.67
N GLN A 317 28.44 14.17 -44.87
CA GLN A 317 29.21 14.98 -43.91
C GLN A 317 29.13 14.42 -42.47
N GLN A 318 29.25 13.09 -42.32
CA GLN A 318 29.14 12.34 -41.07
C GLN A 318 27.77 12.37 -40.37
N ARG A 319 26.74 12.95 -41.00
CA ARG A 319 25.36 12.94 -40.49
C ARG A 319 24.56 11.83 -41.17
N PRO A 320 23.74 11.07 -40.42
CA PRO A 320 22.88 10.05 -41.01
C PRO A 320 21.82 10.72 -41.91
N VAL A 321 21.59 10.14 -43.08
CA VAL A 321 20.53 10.56 -44.00
C VAL A 321 19.44 9.50 -44.02
N CYS A 322 18.27 9.90 -43.54
CA CYS A 322 17.05 9.11 -43.56
C CYS A 322 16.22 9.52 -44.77
N CYS A 323 15.79 8.56 -45.57
CA CYS A 323 14.89 8.79 -46.69
C CYS A 323 13.73 7.79 -46.61
N THR A 324 12.66 8.00 -47.38
CA THR A 324 11.67 6.93 -47.58
C THR A 324 12.34 5.71 -48.22
N ALA A 325 11.76 4.52 -48.01
CA ALA A 325 12.34 3.28 -48.54
C ALA A 325 12.48 3.30 -50.07
N SER A 326 11.53 3.93 -50.79
CA SER A 326 11.54 4.04 -52.26
C SER A 326 12.39 5.19 -52.80
N SER A 327 12.92 6.07 -51.95
CA SER A 327 13.79 7.16 -52.39
C SER A 327 15.15 6.68 -52.91
N ASN A 328 15.63 7.37 -53.93
CA ASN A 328 16.99 7.29 -54.45
C ASN A 328 17.89 8.26 -53.69
N TYR A 329 18.91 7.73 -53.01
CA TYR A 329 19.84 8.53 -52.20
C TYR A 329 21.13 8.79 -52.97
N ASP A 330 21.52 10.06 -53.11
CA ASP A 330 22.82 10.45 -53.65
C ASP A 330 23.83 10.72 -52.52
N SER A 331 24.82 9.84 -52.38
CA SER A 331 25.82 9.93 -51.32
C SER A 331 26.76 11.13 -51.46
N GLY A 332 26.89 11.70 -52.66
CA GLY A 332 27.76 12.84 -52.94
C GLY A 332 27.17 14.20 -52.53
N SER A 333 25.83 14.30 -52.40
CA SER A 333 25.11 15.51 -52.02
C SER A 333 24.32 15.37 -50.71
N GLY A 334 24.03 14.14 -50.28
CA GLY A 334 23.18 13.88 -49.13
C GLY A 334 21.68 14.01 -49.42
N ILE A 335 21.27 14.09 -50.70
CA ILE A 335 19.89 14.34 -51.10
C ILE A 335 19.14 13.03 -51.35
N CYS A 336 17.90 12.98 -50.84
CA CYS A 336 16.93 11.93 -51.13
C CYS A 336 16.00 12.40 -52.25
N CYS A 337 16.04 11.75 -53.40
CA CYS A 337 15.07 11.94 -54.48
C CYS A 337 13.91 10.97 -54.34
N SER A 338 12.69 11.40 -54.70
CA SER A 338 11.53 10.52 -54.79
C SER A 338 11.78 9.38 -55.78
N GLU A 339 10.97 8.33 -55.68
CA GLU A 339 10.99 7.22 -56.65
C GLU A 339 10.87 7.75 -58.10
N GLY A 340 11.62 7.15 -59.02
CA GLY A 340 11.71 7.59 -60.43
C GLY A 340 12.48 8.89 -60.66
N HIS A 341 13.11 9.45 -59.62
CA HIS A 341 13.96 10.64 -59.72
C HIS A 341 15.36 10.34 -59.20
N SER A 342 16.36 10.98 -59.81
CA SER A 342 17.76 10.88 -59.44
C SER A 342 18.36 12.27 -59.27
N TYR A 343 19.33 12.39 -58.36
CA TYR A 343 20.07 13.63 -58.21
C TYR A 343 20.90 13.89 -59.47
N ARG A 344 20.77 15.09 -60.03
CA ARG A 344 21.51 15.56 -61.20
C ARG A 344 22.33 16.79 -60.80
N ARG A 345 23.51 16.94 -61.38
CA ARG A 345 24.42 18.07 -61.13
C ARG A 345 24.82 18.72 -62.45
N ASN A 346 24.87 20.06 -62.48
CA ASN A 346 25.39 20.86 -63.58
C ASN A 346 26.22 22.04 -63.03
N GLY A 347 27.55 21.88 -63.07
CA GLY A 347 28.47 22.78 -62.37
C GLY A 347 28.22 22.72 -60.86
N ASN A 348 27.93 23.87 -60.26
CA ASN A 348 27.66 24.02 -58.83
C ASN A 348 26.19 23.79 -58.44
N ASP A 349 25.30 23.59 -59.41
CA ASP A 349 23.88 23.37 -59.13
C ASP A 349 23.57 21.88 -59.11
N GLY A 350 22.61 21.49 -58.28
CA GLY A 350 22.06 20.15 -58.29
C GLY A 350 20.66 20.08 -57.71
N GLN A 351 19.85 19.21 -58.30
CA GLN A 351 18.49 18.91 -57.84
C GLN A 351 18.06 17.52 -58.30
N CYS A 352 16.96 17.02 -57.74
CA CYS A 352 16.33 15.79 -58.22
C CYS A 352 15.61 16.05 -59.54
N CYS A 353 15.92 15.27 -60.56
CA CYS A 353 15.19 15.25 -61.83
C CYS A 353 14.65 13.85 -62.07
N SER A 354 13.59 13.73 -62.86
CA SER A 354 13.14 12.43 -63.38
C SER A 354 14.31 11.67 -64.01
N ASP A 355 14.28 10.34 -63.91
CA ASP A 355 15.39 9.49 -64.38
C ASP A 355 15.70 9.65 -65.89
N ASP A 356 14.71 10.09 -66.67
CA ASP A 356 14.79 10.39 -68.12
C ASP A 356 15.18 11.85 -68.45
N SER A 357 15.54 12.63 -67.43
CA SER A 357 15.83 14.06 -67.51
C SER A 357 17.25 14.40 -67.04
N THR A 358 17.80 15.49 -67.59
CA THR A 358 19.10 16.06 -67.24
C THR A 358 18.94 17.44 -66.61
N LEU A 359 19.87 17.83 -65.74
CA LEU A 359 19.88 19.18 -65.19
C LEU A 359 20.58 20.15 -66.15
N SER A 360 19.86 21.16 -66.60
CA SER A 360 20.33 22.14 -67.57
C SER A 360 20.28 23.54 -66.99
N ARG A 361 21.32 24.34 -67.25
CA ARG A 361 21.42 25.73 -66.77
C ARG A 361 21.16 26.69 -67.94
N ALA A 362 20.17 27.57 -67.76
CA ALA A 362 19.87 28.65 -68.69
C ALA A 362 20.92 29.78 -68.60
N PRO A 363 21.04 30.65 -69.62
CA PRO A 363 22.03 31.74 -69.64
C PRO A 363 21.94 32.71 -68.46
N ASN A 364 20.75 32.91 -67.89
CA ASN A 364 20.55 33.74 -66.70
C ASN A 364 20.90 33.04 -65.37
N GLY A 365 21.43 31.81 -65.43
CA GLY A 365 21.89 31.04 -64.28
C GLY A 365 20.82 30.13 -63.65
N ILE A 366 19.55 30.24 -64.03
CA ILE A 366 18.47 29.38 -63.53
C ILE A 366 18.63 27.96 -64.09
N VAL A 367 18.38 26.94 -63.27
CA VAL A 367 18.40 25.54 -63.69
C VAL A 367 17.02 24.93 -63.85
N ALA A 368 16.90 24.01 -64.80
CA ALA A 368 15.69 23.24 -65.07
C ALA A 368 16.03 21.76 -65.32
N CYS A 369 15.15 20.87 -64.87
CA CYS A 369 15.19 19.47 -65.29
C CYS A 369 14.59 19.36 -66.69
N CYS A 370 15.42 19.03 -67.67
CA CYS A 370 15.03 18.94 -69.05
C CYS A 370 15.02 17.48 -69.50
N ALA A 371 13.95 17.09 -70.20
CA ALA A 371 13.90 15.78 -70.84
C ALA A 371 15.12 15.59 -71.74
N THR A 372 15.64 14.36 -71.82
CA THR A 372 16.78 14.02 -72.70
C THR A 372 16.55 14.38 -74.18
N THR A 373 15.29 14.47 -74.63
CA THR A 373 14.92 14.93 -75.98
C THR A 373 15.02 16.46 -76.17
N HIS A 374 15.02 17.24 -75.09
CA HIS A 374 15.08 18.71 -75.07
C HIS A 374 16.11 19.19 -74.04
N PRO A 375 17.39 18.81 -74.15
CA PRO A 375 18.36 18.91 -73.06
C PRO A 375 18.92 20.33 -72.83
N LYS A 376 18.39 21.37 -73.48
CA LYS A 376 18.92 22.74 -73.38
C LYS A 376 17.91 23.64 -72.69
N ALA A 377 18.26 24.17 -71.52
CA ALA A 377 17.47 25.20 -70.87
C ALA A 377 17.75 26.57 -71.53
N LEU A 378 16.69 27.25 -71.96
CA LEU A 378 16.72 28.61 -72.49
C LEU A 378 15.84 29.50 -71.63
N VAL A 379 16.15 30.80 -71.62
CA VAL A 379 15.40 31.81 -70.88
C VAL A 379 14.76 32.79 -71.86
N ALA A 380 13.51 33.16 -71.62
CA ALA A 380 12.82 34.26 -72.30
C ALA A 380 13.16 35.62 -71.65
N ASP A 381 12.80 36.72 -72.30
CA ASP A 381 13.14 38.08 -71.83
C ASP A 381 12.50 38.44 -70.49
N ASP A 382 11.39 37.79 -70.13
CA ASP A 382 10.70 37.94 -68.84
C ASP A 382 11.27 37.05 -67.71
N GLY A 383 12.34 36.28 -68.00
CA GLY A 383 12.99 35.39 -67.06
C GLY A 383 12.42 33.97 -67.01
N TYR A 384 11.38 33.65 -67.79
CA TYR A 384 10.83 32.30 -67.86
C TYR A 384 11.83 31.32 -68.49
N VAL A 385 11.95 30.11 -67.93
CA VAL A 385 12.88 29.08 -68.41
C VAL A 385 12.11 27.90 -68.99
N SER A 386 12.52 27.45 -70.18
CA SER A 386 11.98 26.26 -70.83
C SER A 386 13.08 25.38 -71.42
N CYS A 387 12.74 24.11 -71.65
CA CYS A 387 13.63 23.10 -72.19
C CYS A 387 13.41 22.96 -73.71
N CYS A 388 14.48 23.14 -74.47
CA CYS A 388 14.49 23.15 -75.92
C CYS A 388 15.42 22.07 -76.49
N ARG A 389 15.24 21.73 -77.77
CA ARG A 389 16.19 20.87 -78.49
C ARG A 389 17.57 21.52 -78.53
N ALA A 390 18.62 20.69 -78.59
CA ALA A 390 20.00 21.16 -78.49
C ALA A 390 20.39 22.26 -79.50
N HIS A 391 19.82 22.24 -80.71
CA HIS A 391 20.11 23.22 -81.76
C HIS A 391 19.35 24.54 -81.65
N MET A 392 18.38 24.65 -80.74
CA MET A 392 17.62 25.89 -80.55
C MET A 392 18.46 26.92 -79.81
N THR A 393 18.33 28.20 -80.16
CA THR A 393 19.14 29.28 -79.58
C THR A 393 18.33 30.27 -78.76
N LYS A 394 17.01 30.36 -78.97
CA LYS A 394 16.12 31.32 -78.29
C LYS A 394 14.82 30.70 -77.81
N LEU A 395 14.25 31.34 -76.78
CA LEU A 395 12.91 31.07 -76.27
C LEU A 395 12.09 32.35 -76.43
N GLU A 396 11.06 32.30 -77.27
CA GLU A 396 10.25 33.47 -77.63
C GLU A 396 8.79 33.24 -77.26
N VAL A 397 8.06 34.31 -76.97
CA VAL A 397 6.61 34.25 -76.76
C VAL A 397 5.95 33.76 -78.05
N ASP A 398 5.13 32.74 -77.97
CA ASP A 398 4.40 32.21 -79.11
C ASP A 398 3.25 33.15 -79.47
N PRO A 399 3.32 33.87 -80.61
CA PRO A 399 2.29 34.83 -80.99
C PRO A 399 0.94 34.16 -81.30
N GLU A 400 0.92 32.84 -81.51
CA GLU A 400 -0.31 32.09 -81.82
C GLU A 400 -1.07 31.64 -80.55
N ASN A 401 -0.45 31.69 -79.37
CA ASN A 401 -1.11 31.28 -78.13
C ASN A 401 -1.97 32.41 -77.54
N LYS A 402 -3.22 32.51 -78.03
CA LYS A 402 -4.21 33.53 -77.62
C LYS A 402 -4.65 33.49 -76.15
N TYR A 403 -4.22 32.50 -75.36
CA TYR A 403 -4.67 32.29 -73.97
C TYR A 403 -3.57 32.48 -72.91
N GLY A 404 -2.39 32.98 -73.29
CA GLY A 404 -1.34 33.39 -72.34
C GLY A 404 -0.26 32.33 -72.08
N THR A 405 0.99 32.84 -72.01
CA THR A 405 2.27 32.16 -71.70
C THR A 405 2.59 30.88 -72.50
N GLY A 406 2.32 30.88 -73.81
CA GLY A 406 2.99 29.95 -74.72
C GLY A 406 4.38 30.48 -75.04
N TYR A 407 5.42 29.68 -74.83
CA TYR A 407 6.75 29.97 -75.35
C TYR A 407 7.13 28.90 -76.36
N ARG A 408 7.80 29.29 -77.44
CA ARG A 408 8.33 28.36 -78.43
C ARG A 408 9.84 28.52 -78.55
N CYS A 409 10.51 27.40 -78.76
CA CYS A 409 11.94 27.39 -79.03
C CYS A 409 12.18 27.72 -80.52
N SER A 410 13.04 28.68 -80.81
CA SER A 410 13.47 29.03 -82.17
C SER A 410 14.98 28.82 -82.35
N SER A 411 15.36 28.44 -83.58
CA SER A 411 16.74 28.10 -83.98
C SER A 411 17.56 29.35 -84.27
#